data_AF-A0A2U1M188-F1
#
_entry.id   AF-A0A2U1M188-F1
#
_cell.length_a   1.000
_cell.length_b   1.000
_cell.length_c   1.000
_cell.angle_alpha   90.00
_cell.angle_beta   90.00
_cell.angle_gamma   90.00
#
_symmetry.space_group_name_H-M   'P 1'
#
loop_
_entity.id
_entity.type
_entity.pdbx_description
1 polymer ?
#
loop_
_entity_poly.entity_id
_entity_poly.type
_entity_poly.pdbx_seq_one_letter_code
_entity_poly.pdbx_strand_id
1 'polypeptide(L)'
;MADTPNIKELRKACGSDELSHVFTFLQSQDITEDEGFLIRMGDDSTQLRAKLDKRNDTIDEAFSFGPDNEVAKAGEDCLVESQVRDHRRLDLMAQLLLLTHEGIEEKKAHIEKIKAIQAQKRVRRCPDPEYARKMIVAIDAVRVRGDSVGGVVTCIVRNLPEDLVHQFLTNLKLNWLRQLYQYLQPRALSLAVDLQDKQVMG
;
A
#
# COMPACT_ATOMS: atom_id res chain seq x y z
N MET A 1 29.32 1.54 8.03
CA MET A 1 28.15 1.59 7.13
C MET A 1 28.47 0.63 5.99
N ALA A 2 27.65 -0.39 5.77
CA ALA A 2 27.82 -1.24 4.59
C ALA A 2 27.65 -0.35 3.35
N ASP A 3 28.52 -0.51 2.36
CA ASP A 3 28.50 0.29 1.14
C ASP A 3 27.16 0.07 0.41
N THR A 4 26.50 1.14 -0.04
CA THR A 4 25.20 1.00 -0.72
C THR A 4 25.42 0.18 -1.99
N PRO A 5 24.78 -1.00 -2.12
CA PRO A 5 25.07 -1.90 -3.22
C PRO A 5 24.69 -1.25 -4.56
N ASN A 6 25.57 -1.36 -5.55
CA ASN A 6 25.30 -0.83 -6.88
C ASN A 6 24.32 -1.74 -7.65
N ILE A 7 23.77 -1.24 -8.77
CA ILE A 7 22.77 -1.98 -9.56
C ILE A 7 23.29 -3.36 -10.02
N LYS A 8 24.59 -3.52 -10.30
CA LYS A 8 25.15 -4.82 -10.73
C LYS A 8 25.12 -5.83 -9.60
N GLU A 9 25.44 -5.40 -8.38
CA GLU A 9 25.35 -6.22 -7.18
C GLU A 9 23.90 -6.59 -6.87
N LEU A 10 22.98 -5.64 -6.99
CA LEU A 10 21.55 -5.90 -6.79
C LEU A 10 20.97 -6.88 -7.82
N ARG A 11 21.38 -6.80 -9.10
CA ARG A 11 21.00 -7.80 -10.12
C ARG A 11 21.46 -9.20 -9.75
N LYS A 12 22.70 -9.32 -9.26
CA LYS A 12 23.25 -10.59 -8.81
C LYS A 12 22.48 -11.12 -7.59
N ALA A 13 22.13 -10.25 -6.65
CA ALA A 13 21.38 -10.61 -5.45
C ALA A 13 19.94 -11.04 -5.74
N CYS A 14 19.24 -10.32 -6.64
CA CYS A 14 17.86 -10.66 -7.00
C CYS A 14 17.75 -11.78 -8.06
N GLY A 15 18.86 -12.15 -8.70
CA GLY A 15 18.90 -13.18 -9.74
C GLY A 15 18.20 -12.77 -11.05
N SER A 16 18.05 -11.48 -11.31
CA SER A 16 17.35 -10.97 -12.50
C SER A 16 18.04 -9.76 -13.10
N ASP A 17 18.12 -9.72 -14.43
CA ASP A 17 18.58 -8.55 -15.19
C ASP A 17 17.50 -7.48 -15.39
N GLU A 18 16.25 -7.79 -15.04
CA GLU A 18 15.14 -6.87 -15.20
C GLU A 18 15.15 -5.80 -14.10
N LEU A 19 15.22 -4.53 -14.51
CA LEU A 19 15.33 -3.40 -13.57
C LEU A 19 14.13 -3.30 -12.61
N SER A 20 12.94 -3.70 -13.04
CA SER A 20 11.77 -3.72 -12.17
C SER A 20 11.94 -4.69 -11.00
N HIS A 21 12.52 -5.87 -11.23
CA HIS A 21 12.84 -6.82 -10.17
C HIS A 21 13.94 -6.28 -9.25
N VAL A 22 14.96 -5.63 -9.81
CA VAL A 22 16.04 -4.99 -9.03
C VAL A 22 15.49 -3.93 -8.08
N PHE A 23 14.67 -2.99 -8.57
CA PHE A 23 14.12 -1.93 -7.72
C PHE A 23 13.08 -2.44 -6.73
N THR A 24 12.25 -3.42 -7.13
CA THR A 24 11.31 -4.08 -6.20
C THR A 24 12.05 -4.80 -5.08
N PHE A 25 13.13 -5.49 -5.42
CA PHE A 25 13.98 -6.18 -4.45
C PHE A 25 14.61 -5.19 -3.47
N LEU A 26 15.21 -4.09 -3.96
CA LEU A 26 15.79 -3.05 -3.12
C LEU A 26 14.76 -2.48 -2.14
N GLN A 27 13.58 -2.07 -2.64
CA GLN A 27 12.52 -1.53 -1.77
C GLN A 27 11.99 -2.57 -0.78
N SER A 28 11.98 -3.85 -1.13
CA SER A 28 11.56 -4.92 -0.23
C SER A 28 12.58 -5.15 0.89
N GLN A 29 13.88 -5.04 0.60
CA GLN A 29 14.93 -5.07 1.62
C GLN A 29 14.78 -3.89 2.57
N ASP A 30 14.63 -2.68 2.04
CA ASP A 30 14.43 -1.46 2.85
C ASP A 30 13.20 -1.57 3.76
N ILE A 31 12.09 -2.14 3.27
CA ILE A 31 10.88 -2.38 4.09
C ILE A 31 11.20 -3.36 5.22
N THR A 32 11.91 -4.46 4.93
CA THR A 32 12.25 -5.48 5.92
C THR A 32 13.14 -4.89 7.03
N GLU A 33 14.09 -4.03 6.67
CA GLU A 33 14.95 -3.32 7.62
C GLU A 33 14.14 -2.37 8.51
N ASP A 34 13.22 -1.60 7.92
CA ASP A 34 12.33 -0.69 8.64
C ASP A 34 11.36 -1.43 9.57
N GLU A 35 10.78 -2.55 9.14
CA GLU A 35 9.94 -3.41 9.98
C GLU A 35 10.72 -3.95 11.19
N GLY A 36 11.97 -4.38 10.96
CA GLY A 36 12.87 -4.78 12.03
C GLY A 36 13.18 -3.63 13.00
N PHE A 37 13.36 -2.41 12.48
CA PHE A 37 13.54 -1.21 13.31
C PHE A 37 12.28 -0.88 14.13
N LEU A 38 11.09 -0.94 13.54
CA LEU A 38 9.81 -0.72 14.21
C LEU A 38 9.61 -1.66 15.39
N ILE A 39 9.92 -2.95 15.22
CA ILE A 39 9.81 -3.94 16.31
C ILE A 39 10.71 -3.53 17.49
N ARG A 40 12.01 -3.31 17.23
CA ARG A 40 12.97 -2.94 18.28
C ARG A 40 12.59 -1.64 19.00
N MET A 41 12.25 -0.61 18.24
CA MET A 41 11.84 0.68 18.81
C MET A 41 10.49 0.61 19.52
N GLY A 42 9.58 -0.25 19.05
CA GLY A 42 8.30 -0.51 19.70
C GLY A 42 8.47 -1.16 21.07
N ASP A 43 9.40 -2.10 21.19
CA ASP A 43 9.77 -2.73 22.46
C ASP A 43 10.38 -1.70 23.42
N ASP A 44 11.35 -0.89 22.95
CA ASP A 44 11.96 0.18 23.74
C ASP A 44 10.93 1.21 24.23
N SER A 45 9.97 1.59 23.36
CA SER A 45 8.85 2.49 23.68
C SER A 45 7.96 1.90 24.77
N THR A 46 7.64 0.61 24.67
CA THR A 46 6.83 -0.11 25.66
C THR A 46 7.54 -0.21 27.01
N GLN A 47 8.85 -0.51 27.00
CA GLN A 47 9.66 -0.54 28.21
C GLN A 47 9.74 0.83 28.88
N LEU A 48 9.93 1.89 28.10
CA LEU A 48 9.96 3.26 28.62
C LEU A 48 8.61 3.68 29.21
N ARG A 49 7.50 3.33 28.55
CA ARG A 49 6.15 3.57 29.07
C ARG A 49 5.94 2.86 30.42
N ALA A 50 6.29 1.57 30.51
CA ALA A 50 6.18 0.83 31.76
C ALA A 50 7.05 1.42 32.89
N LYS A 51 8.24 1.98 32.57
CA LYS A 51 9.06 2.71 33.54
C LYS A 51 8.37 3.99 34.02
N LEU A 52 7.69 4.71 33.12
CA LEU A 52 6.96 5.93 33.45
C LEU A 52 5.73 5.62 34.32
N ASP A 53 5.00 4.55 34.02
CA ASP A 53 3.84 4.13 34.81
C ASP A 53 4.25 3.82 36.26
N LYS A 54 5.31 3.01 36.46
CA LYS A 54 5.87 2.75 37.80
C LYS A 54 6.33 4.02 38.52
N ARG A 55 6.81 5.02 37.77
CA ARG A 55 7.23 6.30 38.34
C ARG A 55 6.02 7.09 38.83
N ASN A 56 4.91 7.07 38.09
CA ASN A 56 3.65 7.67 38.51
C ASN A 56 3.17 7.03 39.81
N ASP A 57 3.21 5.71 39.93
CA ASP A 57 2.84 5.02 41.18
C ASP A 57 3.68 5.51 42.37
N THR A 58 4.98 5.74 42.15
CA THR A 58 5.90 6.25 43.19
C THR A 58 5.60 7.72 43.54
N ILE A 59 5.23 8.54 42.57
CA ILE A 59 4.82 9.93 42.78
C ILE A 59 3.52 9.98 43.58
N ASP A 60 2.54 9.13 43.24
CA ASP A 60 1.27 9.02 43.96
C ASP A 60 1.49 8.54 45.41
N GLU A 61 2.42 7.59 45.62
CA GLU A 61 2.83 7.17 46.96
C GLU A 61 3.48 8.32 47.73
N ALA A 62 4.43 9.06 47.12
CA ALA A 62 5.06 10.22 47.73
C ALA A 62 4.04 11.29 48.13
N PHE A 63 3.07 11.57 47.25
CA PHE A 63 1.97 12.49 47.49
C PHE A 63 1.09 12.04 48.67
N SER A 64 0.89 10.73 48.85
CA SER A 64 0.06 10.18 49.93
C SER A 64 0.56 10.47 51.36
N PHE A 65 1.86 10.79 51.52
CA PHE A 65 2.43 11.19 52.81
C PHE A 65 2.02 12.61 53.25
N GLY A 66 1.40 13.39 52.38
CA GLY A 66 0.88 14.72 52.66
C GLY A 66 1.93 15.84 52.59
N PRO A 67 1.48 17.10 52.51
CA PRO A 67 2.35 18.25 52.24
C PRO A 67 3.26 18.63 53.42
N ASP A 68 2.92 18.21 54.64
CA ASP A 68 3.69 18.52 55.85
C ASP A 68 4.96 17.67 55.96
N ASN A 69 5.08 16.60 55.16
CA ASN A 69 6.30 15.79 55.08
C ASN A 69 7.24 16.38 54.02
N GLU A 70 8.11 17.28 54.46
CA GLU A 70 9.04 18.03 53.60
C GLU A 70 9.92 17.12 52.71
N VAL A 71 10.34 15.97 53.22
CA VAL A 71 11.18 15.02 52.46
C VAL A 71 10.37 14.32 51.38
N ALA A 72 9.14 13.88 51.70
CA ALA A 72 8.25 13.29 50.70
C ALA A 72 7.90 14.30 49.61
N LYS A 73 7.63 15.55 49.98
CA LYS A 73 7.33 16.62 49.02
C LYS A 73 8.51 16.94 48.11
N ALA A 74 9.72 17.10 48.66
CA ALA A 74 10.92 17.30 47.85
C ALA A 74 11.21 16.10 46.92
N GLY A 75 10.94 14.88 47.38
CA GLY A 75 11.04 13.66 46.58
C GLY A 75 10.07 13.64 45.42
N GLU A 76 8.78 13.95 45.67
CA GLU A 76 7.73 14.09 44.66
C GLU A 76 8.16 15.07 43.57
N ASP A 77 8.54 16.30 43.94
CA ASP A 77 8.90 17.36 43.00
C ASP A 77 10.10 16.95 42.12
N CYS A 78 11.13 16.33 42.73
CA CYS A 78 12.30 15.81 41.99
C CYS A 78 11.92 14.68 41.00
N LEU A 79 11.00 13.80 41.40
CA LEU A 79 10.51 12.73 40.54
C LEU A 79 9.73 13.28 39.35
N VAL A 80 8.83 14.24 39.58
CA VAL A 80 8.05 14.92 38.53
C VAL A 80 8.98 15.62 37.54
N GLU A 81 9.93 16.44 38.03
CA GLU A 81 10.87 17.16 37.16
C GLU A 81 11.72 16.22 36.30
N SER A 82 12.22 15.13 36.90
CA SER A 82 13.03 14.15 36.17
C SER A 82 12.22 13.31 35.19
N GLN A 83 10.90 13.22 35.34
CA GLN A 83 10.01 12.46 34.46
C GLN A 83 9.69 13.20 33.15
N VAL A 84 9.72 14.54 33.15
CA VAL A 84 9.46 15.38 31.95
C VAL A 84 10.34 14.97 30.76
N ARG A 85 11.63 14.68 31.00
CA ARG A 85 12.56 14.26 29.95
C ARG A 85 12.22 12.87 29.38
N ASP A 86 11.82 11.95 30.25
CA ASP A 86 11.45 10.59 29.83
C ASP A 86 10.13 10.60 29.04
N HIS A 87 9.14 11.43 29.40
CA HIS A 87 7.92 11.65 28.61
C HIS A 87 8.25 12.21 27.23
N ARG A 88 9.06 13.27 27.16
CA ARG A 88 9.48 13.85 25.87
C ARG A 88 10.22 12.85 24.99
N ARG A 89 11.02 11.96 25.61
CA ARG A 89 11.68 10.87 24.88
C ARG A 89 10.65 9.88 24.31
N LEU A 90 9.63 9.52 25.07
CA LEU A 90 8.54 8.65 24.61
C LEU A 90 7.76 9.28 23.45
N ASP A 91 7.48 10.58 23.51
CA ASP A 91 6.80 11.31 22.44
C ASP A 91 7.61 11.31 21.14
N LEU A 92 8.92 11.56 21.23
CA LEU A 92 9.82 11.52 20.07
C LEU A 92 9.92 10.10 19.48
N MET A 93 9.94 9.06 20.34
CA MET A 93 9.89 7.67 19.87
C MET A 93 8.58 7.38 19.13
N ALA A 94 7.44 7.86 19.64
CA ALA A 94 6.14 7.68 18.99
C ALA A 94 6.09 8.36 17.61
N GLN A 95 6.64 9.58 17.49
CA GLN A 95 6.74 10.28 16.21
C GLN A 95 7.63 9.54 15.21
N LEU A 96 8.77 9.02 15.67
CA LEU A 96 9.68 8.26 14.81
C LEU A 96 9.03 6.96 14.32
N LEU A 97 8.34 6.23 15.19
CA LEU A 97 7.59 5.02 14.82
C LEU A 97 6.53 5.33 13.76
N LEU A 98 5.79 6.43 13.90
CA LEU A 98 4.79 6.85 12.92
C LEU A 98 5.43 7.14 11.55
N LEU A 99 6.49 7.95 11.53
CA LEU A 99 7.21 8.29 10.29
C LEU A 99 7.80 7.05 9.61
N THR A 100 8.35 6.11 10.36
CA THR A 100 8.85 4.85 9.79
C THR A 100 7.72 4.02 9.19
N HIS A 101 6.58 3.93 9.86
CA HIS A 101 5.41 3.22 9.32
C HIS A 101 4.89 3.86 8.03
N GLU A 102 4.79 5.19 7.98
CA GLU A 102 4.41 5.93 6.76
C GLU A 102 5.41 5.66 5.61
N GLY A 103 6.72 5.69 5.90
CA GLY A 103 7.76 5.38 4.93
C GLY A 103 7.67 3.96 4.35
N ILE A 104 7.26 2.97 5.15
CA ILE A 104 6.99 1.62 4.67
C ILE A 104 5.83 1.61 3.67
N GLU A 105 4.73 2.29 3.98
CA GLU A 105 3.56 2.36 3.08
C GLU A 105 3.89 3.10 1.77
N GLU A 106 4.71 4.15 1.82
CA GLU A 106 5.24 4.81 0.63
C GLU A 106 6.09 3.86 -0.23
N LYS A 107 7.01 3.10 0.39
CA LYS A 107 7.82 2.09 -0.30
C LYS A 107 6.95 1.00 -0.94
N LYS A 108 5.90 0.53 -0.25
CA LYS A 108 4.92 -0.42 -0.83
C LYS A 108 4.21 0.16 -2.05
N ALA A 109 3.79 1.42 -1.98
CA ALA A 109 3.18 2.11 -3.13
C ALA A 109 4.15 2.24 -4.32
N HIS A 110 5.44 2.50 -4.05
CA HIS A 110 6.46 2.51 -5.10
C HIS A 110 6.63 1.15 -5.79
N ILE A 111 6.61 0.05 -5.02
CA ILE A 111 6.66 -1.31 -5.58
C ILE A 111 5.47 -1.54 -6.53
N GLU A 112 4.26 -1.18 -6.12
CA GLU A 112 3.07 -1.35 -6.96
C GLU A 112 3.12 -0.49 -8.23
N LYS A 113 3.65 0.74 -8.13
CA LYS A 113 3.89 1.59 -9.29
C LYS A 113 4.88 0.96 -10.28
N ILE A 114 5.97 0.36 -9.79
CA ILE A 114 6.97 -0.32 -10.63
C ILE A 114 6.34 -1.52 -11.35
N LYS A 115 5.60 -2.36 -10.61
CA LYS A 115 4.88 -3.52 -11.18
C LYS A 115 3.87 -3.11 -12.24
N ALA A 116 3.11 -2.02 -12.00
CA ALA A 116 2.15 -1.50 -12.97
C ALA A 116 2.83 -1.06 -14.27
N ILE A 117 3.97 -0.36 -14.20
CA ILE A 117 4.75 0.06 -15.38
C ILE A 117 5.27 -1.17 -16.14
N GLN A 118 5.76 -2.20 -15.44
CA GLN A 118 6.22 -3.43 -16.07
C GLN A 118 5.07 -4.18 -16.78
N ALA A 119 3.88 -4.24 -16.17
CA ALA A 119 2.70 -4.84 -16.78
C ALA A 119 2.28 -4.11 -18.08
N GLN A 120 2.37 -2.78 -18.11
CA GLN A 120 2.06 -1.98 -19.29
C GLN A 120 3.06 -2.16 -20.45
N LYS A 121 4.32 -2.55 -20.15
CA LYS A 121 5.35 -2.81 -21.18
C LYS A 121 5.22 -4.15 -21.88
N ARG A 122 4.41 -5.08 -21.37
CA ARG A 122 4.08 -6.28 -22.15
C ARG A 122 3.35 -5.79 -23.40
N VAL A 123 3.92 -6.09 -24.57
CA VAL A 123 3.57 -5.53 -25.90
C VAL A 123 2.07 -5.60 -26.22
N ARG A 124 1.29 -6.39 -25.48
CA ARG A 124 -0.17 -6.32 -25.43
C ARG A 124 -0.69 -6.36 -24.01
N ARG A 125 -1.78 -5.62 -23.79
CA ARG A 125 -2.66 -5.69 -22.59
C ARG A 125 -3.33 -7.06 -22.40
N CYS A 126 -2.79 -8.12 -23.00
CA CYS A 126 -3.31 -9.47 -22.89
C CYS A 126 -2.91 -10.01 -21.50
N PRO A 127 -3.89 -10.42 -20.67
CA PRO A 127 -3.62 -10.94 -19.33
C PRO A 127 -2.87 -12.28 -19.37
N ASP A 128 -2.95 -13.02 -20.48
CA ASP A 128 -2.30 -14.30 -20.70
C ASP A 128 -0.96 -14.14 -21.46
N PRO A 129 0.18 -14.53 -20.87
CA PRO A 129 1.49 -14.35 -21.47
C PRO A 129 1.78 -15.29 -22.66
N GLU A 130 1.13 -16.44 -22.78
CA GLU A 130 1.27 -17.32 -23.95
C GLU A 130 0.47 -16.78 -25.14
N TYR A 131 -0.77 -16.36 -24.89
CA TYR A 131 -1.59 -15.72 -25.91
C TYR A 131 -1.00 -14.39 -26.36
N ALA A 132 -0.43 -13.60 -25.44
CA ALA A 132 0.28 -12.36 -25.80
C ALA A 132 1.38 -12.62 -26.84
N ARG A 133 2.16 -13.71 -26.71
CA ARG A 133 3.21 -14.09 -27.67
C ARG A 133 2.61 -14.46 -29.03
N LYS A 134 1.59 -15.31 -29.05
CA LYS A 134 0.89 -15.70 -30.30
C LYS A 134 0.33 -14.47 -31.00
N MET A 135 -0.25 -13.56 -30.23
CA MET A 135 -0.74 -12.29 -30.71
C MET A 135 0.40 -11.48 -31.34
N ILE A 136 1.53 -11.26 -30.63
CA ILE A 136 2.72 -10.52 -31.14
C ILE A 136 3.14 -11.05 -32.50
N VAL A 137 3.35 -12.37 -32.60
CA VAL A 137 3.69 -13.05 -33.86
C VAL A 137 2.67 -12.76 -34.96
N ALA A 138 1.37 -12.79 -34.64
CA ALA A 138 0.32 -12.49 -35.60
C ALA A 138 0.33 -11.04 -36.10
N ILE A 139 0.56 -10.02 -35.24
CA ILE A 139 0.68 -8.63 -35.74
C ILE A 139 1.95 -8.45 -36.55
N ASP A 140 3.07 -9.02 -36.13
CA ASP A 140 4.32 -8.87 -36.89
C ASP A 140 4.19 -9.50 -38.28
N ALA A 141 3.54 -10.67 -38.40
CA ALA A 141 3.25 -11.30 -39.68
C ALA A 141 2.36 -10.44 -40.59
N VAL A 142 1.37 -9.74 -40.03
CA VAL A 142 0.47 -8.84 -40.77
C VAL A 142 1.18 -7.53 -41.15
N ARG A 143 1.99 -6.97 -40.23
CA ARG A 143 2.79 -5.76 -40.45
C ARG A 143 3.81 -5.92 -41.58
N VAL A 144 4.52 -7.04 -41.64
CA VAL A 144 5.48 -7.34 -42.74
C VAL A 144 4.80 -7.41 -44.10
N ARG A 145 3.53 -7.83 -44.13
CA ARG A 145 2.72 -7.88 -45.36
C ARG A 145 2.12 -6.52 -45.75
N GLY A 146 2.34 -5.47 -44.96
CA GLY A 146 1.78 -4.14 -45.19
C GLY A 146 0.27 -4.05 -44.94
N ASP A 147 -0.28 -5.02 -44.22
CA ASP A 147 -1.72 -5.11 -43.93
C ASP A 147 -1.99 -4.71 -42.46
N SER A 148 -3.26 -4.57 -42.08
CA SER A 148 -3.67 -4.16 -40.73
C SER A 148 -4.60 -5.19 -40.10
N VAL A 149 -4.54 -5.28 -38.77
CA VAL A 149 -5.34 -6.22 -37.98
C VAL A 149 -5.95 -5.47 -36.80
N GLY A 150 -7.27 -5.49 -36.71
CA GLY A 150 -8.03 -4.95 -35.60
C GLY A 150 -7.99 -5.86 -34.36
N GLY A 151 -8.42 -5.32 -33.22
CA GLY A 151 -8.58 -6.08 -31.98
C GLY A 151 -9.79 -5.62 -31.19
N VAL A 152 -10.38 -6.54 -30.42
CA VAL A 152 -11.46 -6.22 -29.47
C VAL A 152 -10.82 -5.97 -28.11
N VAL A 153 -11.17 -4.84 -27.47
CA VAL A 153 -10.73 -4.51 -26.12
C VAL A 153 -11.93 -4.61 -25.19
N THR A 154 -11.85 -5.50 -24.21
CA THR A 154 -12.85 -5.63 -23.15
C THR A 154 -12.38 -4.88 -21.91
N CYS A 155 -13.13 -3.88 -21.48
CA CYS A 155 -12.87 -3.17 -20.23
C CYS A 155 -13.69 -3.79 -19.09
N ILE A 156 -13.04 -4.06 -17.95
CA ILE A 156 -13.69 -4.54 -16.74
C ILE A 156 -13.51 -3.47 -15.67
N VAL A 157 -14.61 -2.81 -15.29
CA VAL A 157 -14.63 -1.88 -14.15
C VAL A 157 -15.08 -2.66 -12.92
N ARG A 158 -14.26 -2.66 -11.87
CA ARG A 158 -14.57 -3.32 -10.60
C ARG A 158 -14.90 -2.27 -9.55
N ASN A 159 -15.84 -2.59 -8.67
CA ASN A 159 -16.22 -1.73 -7.53
C ASN A 159 -16.75 -0.34 -7.95
N LEU A 160 -17.59 -0.30 -8.97
CA LEU A 160 -18.25 0.94 -9.40
C LEU A 160 -19.28 1.35 -8.32
N PRO A 161 -19.25 2.59 -7.81
CA PRO A 161 -20.21 3.02 -6.80
C PRO A 161 -21.64 3.06 -7.38
N GLU A 162 -22.63 2.80 -6.53
CA GLU A 162 -24.02 2.52 -6.94
C GLU A 162 -24.69 3.69 -7.68
N ASP A 163 -24.31 4.92 -7.34
CA ASP A 163 -24.79 6.16 -7.96
C ASP A 163 -24.42 6.23 -9.46
N LEU A 164 -23.18 5.87 -9.78
CA LEU A 164 -22.67 5.79 -11.16
C LEU A 164 -23.32 4.66 -11.96
N VAL A 165 -23.60 3.51 -11.33
CA VAL A 165 -24.36 2.41 -11.96
C VAL A 165 -25.76 2.90 -12.35
N HIS A 166 -26.44 3.59 -11.43
CA HIS A 166 -27.80 4.08 -11.67
C HIS A 166 -27.85 5.17 -12.76
N GLN A 167 -26.89 6.10 -12.78
CA GLN A 167 -26.78 7.08 -13.87
C GLN A 167 -26.52 6.43 -15.22
N PHE A 168 -25.62 5.43 -15.27
CA PHE A 168 -25.28 4.73 -16.50
C PHE A 168 -26.48 3.98 -17.11
N LEU A 169 -27.24 3.24 -16.28
CA LEU A 169 -28.43 2.52 -16.72
C LEU A 169 -29.54 3.44 -17.23
N THR A 170 -29.65 4.65 -16.68
CA THR A 170 -30.64 5.66 -17.09
C THR A 170 -30.32 6.21 -18.48
N ASN A 171 -29.04 6.49 -18.75
CA ASN A 171 -28.61 7.14 -19.99
C ASN A 171 -28.66 6.20 -21.22
N LEU A 172 -28.54 4.88 -21.03
CA LEU A 172 -28.55 3.88 -22.11
C LEU A 172 -29.94 3.38 -22.53
N LYS A 173 -31.04 3.98 -22.01
CA LYS A 173 -32.43 3.52 -22.25
C LYS A 173 -32.68 2.04 -21.88
N LEU A 174 -31.85 1.45 -21.02
CA LEU A 174 -31.96 0.06 -20.57
C LEU A 174 -32.89 -0.05 -19.35
N ASN A 175 -34.12 0.47 -19.47
CA ASN A 175 -35.07 0.59 -18.35
C ASN A 175 -35.42 -0.75 -17.68
N TRP A 176 -35.38 -1.86 -18.43
CA TRP A 176 -35.66 -3.19 -17.91
C TRP A 176 -34.53 -3.69 -16.97
N LEU A 177 -33.26 -3.37 -17.28
CA LEU A 177 -32.12 -3.69 -16.41
C LEU A 177 -32.14 -2.89 -15.12
N ARG A 178 -32.64 -1.65 -15.15
CA ARG A 178 -32.85 -0.82 -13.95
C ARG A 178 -33.88 -1.46 -12.99
N GLN A 179 -35.00 -1.95 -13.53
CA GLN A 179 -35.99 -2.69 -12.73
C GLN A 179 -35.41 -3.98 -12.17
N LEU A 180 -34.65 -4.73 -12.96
CA LEU A 180 -33.99 -5.96 -12.52
C LEU A 180 -32.97 -5.68 -11.39
N TYR A 181 -32.19 -4.60 -11.51
CA TYR A 181 -31.21 -4.16 -10.51
C TYR A 181 -31.86 -3.73 -9.19
N GLN A 182 -32.97 -2.99 -9.25
CA GLN A 182 -33.76 -2.65 -8.05
C GLN A 182 -34.36 -3.87 -7.36
N TYR A 183 -34.74 -4.90 -8.14
CA TYR A 183 -35.39 -6.10 -7.62
C TYR A 183 -34.40 -7.12 -7.01
N LEU A 184 -33.18 -7.22 -7.54
CA LEU A 184 -32.24 -8.29 -7.18
C LEU A 184 -31.30 -7.99 -5.99
N GLN A 185 -31.36 -6.79 -5.40
CA GLN A 185 -30.37 -6.27 -4.45
C GLN A 185 -28.92 -6.23 -5.00
N PRO A 186 -28.04 -5.30 -4.54
CA PRO A 186 -26.74 -5.02 -5.19
C PRO A 186 -25.70 -6.17 -5.23
N ARG A 187 -26.02 -7.37 -4.71
CA ARG A 187 -25.09 -8.50 -4.66
C ARG A 187 -25.09 -9.43 -5.88
N ALA A 188 -26.05 -9.31 -6.80
CA ALA A 188 -26.29 -10.34 -7.82
C ALA A 188 -26.01 -9.93 -9.29
N LEU A 189 -25.63 -8.68 -9.58
CA LEU A 189 -25.52 -8.22 -10.97
C LEU A 189 -24.06 -7.96 -11.40
N SER A 190 -23.42 -8.98 -11.98
CA SER A 190 -22.26 -8.77 -12.86
C SER A 190 -22.77 -8.36 -14.24
N LEU A 191 -22.90 -7.05 -14.48
CA LEU A 191 -23.32 -6.53 -15.79
C LEU A 191 -22.13 -6.56 -16.78
N ALA A 192 -22.06 -7.59 -17.62
CA ALA A 192 -21.18 -7.58 -18.79
C ALA A 192 -21.94 -6.89 -19.93
N VAL A 193 -21.61 -5.62 -20.21
CA VAL A 193 -22.15 -4.92 -21.38
C VAL A 193 -21.30 -5.31 -22.58
N ASP A 194 -21.80 -6.25 -23.39
CA ASP A 194 -21.24 -6.58 -24.70
C ASP A 194 -21.79 -5.56 -25.70
N LEU A 195 -20.98 -4.56 -26.08
CA LEU A 195 -21.31 -3.63 -27.16
C LEU A 195 -21.07 -4.35 -28.49
N GLN A 196 -22.01 -5.21 -28.88
CA GLN A 196 -22.08 -5.68 -30.26
C GLN A 196 -22.83 -4.65 -31.10
N ASP A 197 -22.06 -3.81 -31.81
CA ASP A 197 -22.55 -3.20 -33.04
C ASP A 197 -21.87 -3.93 -34.21
N LYS A 198 -22.61 -4.88 -34.78
CA LYS A 198 -22.32 -5.45 -36.11
C LYS A 198 -23.06 -4.59 -37.12
N GLN A 199 -22.30 -3.85 -37.94
CA GLN A 199 -22.53 -3.57 -39.37
C GLN A 199 -21.48 -2.51 -39.80
N VAL A 200 -20.73 -2.62 -40.89
CA VAL A 200 -21.04 -3.12 -42.23
C VAL A 200 -19.75 -3.65 -42.90
N MET A 201 -19.86 -4.75 -43.64
CA MET A 201 -18.89 -5.20 -44.64
C MET A 201 -18.84 -4.24 -45.83
N GLY A 202 -17.64 -3.88 -46.27
CA GLY A 202 -17.36 -3.18 -47.52
C GLY A 202 -15.87 -3.02 -47.71
#